data_AF-A0A3D8IDW5-F1
#
_entry.id   AF-A0A3D8IDW5-F1
#
_cell.length_a   1.000
_cell.length_b   1.000
_cell.length_c   1.000
_cell.angle_alpha   90.00
_cell.angle_beta   90.00
_cell.angle_gamma   90.00
#
_symmetry.space_group_name_H-M   'P 1'
#
loop_
_entity.id
_entity.type
_entity.pdbx_description
1 polymer ?
#
loop_
_entity_poly.entity_id
_entity_poly.type
_entity_poly.pdbx_seq_one_letter_code
_entity_poly.pdbx_strand_id
1 'polypeptide(L)'
;MFNDANLLLWGGIGIAIVFILLIVYLYLKEGENAKRARRYEKSIEELNKEVYRLQKRIKEQENELEHFKTHIKAQIYQDMRLEMKNLLDSNLHTQIMPIKVEMESLKTQWNDCKNNLRDLGDLENKIFHLEERLKEFVYTPSNPTNIDEGRIISMFKDGWSVDSIAKELRIGKGEVEFTLKFANLN
;
A
#
# COMPACT_ATOMS: atom_id res chain seq x y z
N MET A 1 131.09 -12.13 31.31
CA MET A 1 130.65 -12.01 29.92
C MET A 1 129.38 -12.83 29.76
N PHE A 2 128.21 -12.22 29.93
CA PHE A 2 126.96 -12.89 29.55
C PHE A 2 126.88 -12.83 28.03
N ASN A 3 126.91 -13.99 27.38
CA ASN A 3 126.91 -14.14 25.92
C ASN A 3 125.74 -13.39 25.27
N ASP A 4 126.04 -12.45 24.37
CA ASP A 4 125.05 -11.79 23.50
C ASP A 4 124.19 -12.81 22.72
N ALA A 5 124.74 -13.99 22.45
CA ALA A 5 124.04 -15.12 21.85
C ALA A 5 122.87 -15.65 22.71
N ASN A 6 122.99 -15.62 24.04
CA ASN A 6 121.91 -16.05 24.94
C ASN A 6 120.78 -15.01 24.96
N LEU A 7 121.11 -13.70 24.93
CA LEU A 7 120.11 -12.63 24.88
C LEU A 7 119.24 -12.71 23.62
N LEU A 8 119.87 -13.01 22.47
CA LEU A 8 119.19 -13.19 21.19
C LEU A 8 118.26 -14.43 21.18
N LEU A 9 118.69 -15.54 21.80
CA LEU A 9 117.86 -16.73 21.97
C LEU A 9 116.64 -16.49 22.87
N TRP A 10 116.82 -15.84 24.03
CA TRP A 10 115.71 -15.52 24.94
C TRP A 10 114.73 -14.53 24.32
N GLY A 11 115.21 -13.57 23.52
CA GLY A 11 114.36 -12.64 22.76
C GLY A 11 113.49 -13.35 21.73
N GLY A 12 114.05 -14.30 20.97
CA GLY A 12 113.30 -15.10 20.00
C GLY A 12 112.22 -15.98 20.66
N ILE A 13 112.53 -16.57 21.81
CA ILE A 13 111.58 -17.39 22.58
C ILE A 13 110.42 -16.53 23.10
N GLY A 14 110.70 -15.31 23.59
CA GLY A 14 109.67 -14.38 24.04
C GLY A 14 108.67 -14.03 22.93
N ILE A 15 109.18 -13.74 21.73
CA ILE A 15 108.34 -13.46 20.56
C ILE A 15 107.50 -14.68 20.16
N ALA A 16 108.10 -15.88 20.16
CA ALA A 16 107.39 -17.11 19.84
C ALA A 16 106.22 -17.38 20.82
N ILE A 17 106.41 -17.14 22.12
CA ILE A 17 105.35 -17.28 23.13
C ILE A 17 104.22 -16.29 22.87
N VAL A 18 104.52 -15.03 22.53
CA VAL A 18 103.50 -14.02 22.21
C VAL A 18 102.68 -14.44 20.99
N PHE A 19 103.32 -14.98 19.95
CA PHE A 19 102.62 -15.49 18.77
C PHE A 19 101.70 -16.67 19.11
N ILE A 20 102.15 -17.60 19.95
CA ILE A 20 101.32 -18.73 20.40
C ILE A 20 100.09 -18.21 21.18
N LEU A 21 100.28 -17.26 22.10
CA LEU A 21 99.16 -16.66 22.84
C LEU A 21 98.17 -15.94 21.92
N LEU A 22 98.66 -15.26 20.88
CA LEU A 22 97.81 -14.59 19.90
C LEU A 22 96.97 -15.59 19.10
N ILE A 23 97.57 -16.72 18.67
CA ILE A 23 96.86 -17.80 17.98
C ILE A 23 95.77 -18.40 18.88
N VAL A 24 96.09 -18.68 20.14
CA VAL A 24 95.12 -19.19 21.12
C VAL A 24 93.98 -18.19 21.33
N TYR A 25 94.29 -16.90 21.48
CA TYR A 25 93.27 -15.86 21.60
C TYR A 25 92.36 -15.78 20.38
N LEU A 26 92.90 -15.83 19.17
CA LEU A 26 92.12 -15.83 17.93
C LEU A 26 91.17 -17.03 17.87
N TYR A 27 91.65 -18.23 18.22
CA TYR A 27 90.84 -19.43 18.21
C TYR A 27 89.67 -19.36 19.21
N LEU A 28 89.92 -18.88 20.42
CA LEU A 28 88.86 -18.67 21.42
C LEU A 28 87.85 -17.60 20.96
N LYS A 29 88.33 -16.49 20.39
CA LYS A 29 87.50 -15.39 19.88
C LYS A 29 86.63 -15.82 18.70
N GLU A 30 87.16 -16.61 17.77
CA GLU A 30 86.39 -17.17 16.66
C GLU A 30 85.27 -18.07 17.16
N GLY A 31 85.54 -18.90 18.17
CA GLY A 31 84.52 -19.73 18.80
C GLY A 31 83.38 -18.93 19.44
N GLU A 32 83.70 -17.81 20.12
CA GLU A 32 82.68 -16.92 20.68
C GLU A 32 81.88 -16.17 19.61
N ASN A 33 82.55 -15.69 18.56
CA ASN A 33 81.92 -15.01 17.44
C ASN A 33 80.95 -15.95 16.70
N ALA A 34 81.35 -17.20 16.46
CA ALA A 34 80.48 -18.21 15.87
C ALA A 34 79.25 -18.50 16.74
N LYS A 35 79.41 -18.56 18.07
CA LYS A 35 78.27 -18.72 19.00
C LYS A 35 77.33 -17.52 18.98
N ARG A 36 77.85 -16.29 18.88
CA ARG A 36 77.03 -15.07 18.74
C ARG A 36 76.27 -15.06 17.42
N ALA A 37 76.94 -15.38 16.31
CA ALA A 37 76.34 -15.46 14.98
C ALA A 37 75.17 -16.46 14.94
N ARG A 38 75.34 -17.67 15.51
CA ARG A 38 74.26 -18.66 15.62
C ARG A 38 73.06 -18.18 16.42
N ARG A 39 73.27 -17.38 17.47
CA ARG A 39 72.16 -16.79 18.24
C ARG A 39 71.42 -15.75 17.42
N TYR A 40 72.14 -14.89 16.69
CA TYR A 40 71.51 -13.92 15.79
C TYR A 40 70.74 -14.59 14.67
N GLU A 41 71.29 -15.64 14.06
CA GLU A 41 70.59 -16.44 13.04
C GLU A 41 69.26 -16.99 13.58
N LYS A 42 69.29 -17.60 14.77
CA LYS A 42 68.07 -18.10 15.41
C LYS A 42 67.06 -16.99 15.71
N SER A 43 67.50 -15.85 16.24
CA SER A 43 66.61 -14.71 16.51
C SER A 43 66.03 -14.11 15.23
N ILE A 44 66.79 -14.05 14.15
CA ILE A 44 66.31 -13.60 12.84
C ILE A 44 65.26 -14.57 12.29
N GLU A 45 65.49 -15.88 12.41
CA GLU A 45 64.53 -16.89 11.98
C GLU A 45 63.22 -16.81 12.78
N GLU A 46 63.30 -16.67 14.10
CA GLU A 46 62.15 -16.47 14.97
C GLU A 46 61.37 -15.19 14.61
N LEU A 47 62.10 -14.08 14.41
CA LEU A 47 61.51 -12.81 14.01
C LEU A 47 60.84 -12.89 12.64
N ASN A 48 61.44 -13.58 11.68
CA ASN A 48 60.84 -13.79 10.36
C ASN A 48 59.56 -14.64 10.45
N LYS A 49 59.55 -15.68 11.30
CA LYS A 49 58.34 -16.48 11.58
C LYS A 49 57.24 -15.65 12.25
N GLU A 50 57.60 -14.71 13.11
CA GLU A 50 56.64 -13.79 13.74
C GLU A 50 56.08 -12.79 12.73
N VAL A 51 56.92 -12.19 11.89
CA VAL A 51 56.50 -11.30 10.80
C VAL A 51 55.52 -12.01 9.88
N TYR A 52 55.82 -13.24 9.46
CA TYR A 52 54.91 -14.03 8.64
C TYR A 52 53.57 -14.29 9.34
N ARG A 53 53.61 -14.67 10.63
CA ARG A 53 52.39 -14.89 11.42
C ARG A 53 51.56 -13.61 11.58
N LEU A 54 52.20 -12.46 11.78
CA LEU A 54 51.53 -11.17 11.87
C LEU A 54 50.90 -10.77 10.54
N GLN A 55 51.63 -10.89 9.42
CA GLN A 55 51.08 -10.64 8.09
C GLN A 55 49.87 -11.53 7.79
N LYS A 56 49.93 -12.81 8.17
CA LYS A 56 48.79 -13.73 8.04
C LYS A 56 47.59 -13.28 8.85
N ARG A 57 47.79 -12.90 10.12
CA ARG A 57 46.70 -12.41 10.99
C ARG A 57 46.08 -11.12 10.46
N ILE A 58 46.89 -10.19 9.94
CA ILE A 58 46.38 -8.96 9.33
C ILE A 58 45.47 -9.30 8.15
N LYS A 59 45.91 -10.20 7.26
CA LYS A 59 45.13 -10.62 6.10
C LYS A 59 43.83 -11.32 6.49
N GLU A 60 43.86 -12.16 7.53
CA GLU A 60 42.65 -12.80 8.07
C GLU A 60 41.67 -11.76 8.61
N GLN A 61 42.14 -10.78 9.39
CA GLN A 61 41.32 -9.69 9.92
C GLN A 61 40.74 -8.79 8.83
N GLU A 62 41.51 -8.45 7.79
CA GLU A 62 41.00 -7.71 6.63
C GLU A 62 39.87 -8.47 5.93
N ASN A 63 40.02 -9.79 5.78
CA ASN A 63 38.99 -10.61 5.15
C ASN A 63 37.72 -10.70 6.03
N GLU A 64 37.88 -10.89 7.34
CA GLU A 64 36.76 -10.85 8.30
C GLU A 64 36.04 -9.50 8.28
N LEU A 65 36.79 -8.39 8.19
CA LEU A 65 36.22 -7.05 8.10
C LEU A 65 35.42 -6.84 6.81
N GLU A 66 35.93 -7.30 5.67
CA GLU A 66 35.20 -7.21 4.39
C GLU A 66 33.94 -8.09 4.40
N HIS A 67 33.99 -9.29 4.96
CA HIS A 67 32.82 -10.11 5.19
C HIS A 67 31.80 -9.41 6.10
N PHE A 68 32.24 -8.89 7.24
CA PHE A 68 31.39 -8.16 8.19
C PHE A 68 30.73 -6.94 7.54
N LYS A 69 31.49 -6.13 6.80
CA LYS A 69 30.98 -4.98 6.05
C LYS A 69 29.93 -5.39 5.01
N THR A 70 30.16 -6.51 4.33
CA THR A 70 29.23 -7.07 3.34
C THR A 70 27.95 -7.55 4.01
N HIS A 71 28.06 -8.27 5.14
CA HIS A 71 26.92 -8.72 5.93
C HIS A 71 26.11 -7.56 6.50
N ILE A 72 26.76 -6.56 7.12
CA ILE A 72 26.08 -5.36 7.63
C ILE A 72 25.38 -4.61 6.50
N LYS A 73 26.06 -4.42 5.36
CA LYS A 73 25.45 -3.75 4.21
C LYS A 73 24.19 -4.49 3.77
N ALA A 74 24.28 -5.81 3.57
CA ALA A 74 23.14 -6.63 3.18
C ALA A 74 22.00 -6.58 4.22
N GLN A 75 22.33 -6.69 5.51
CA GLN A 75 21.36 -6.62 6.61
C GLN A 75 20.64 -5.28 6.64
N ILE A 76 21.37 -4.15 6.58
CA ILE A 76 20.78 -2.81 6.56
C ILE A 76 19.83 -2.65 5.36
N TYR A 77 20.23 -3.10 4.16
CA TYR A 77 19.36 -3.02 2.98
C TYR A 77 18.09 -3.87 3.15
N GLN A 78 18.19 -5.05 3.76
CA GLN A 78 17.06 -5.93 3.98
C GLN A 78 16.11 -5.36 5.04
N ASP A 79 16.64 -4.90 6.17
CA ASP A 79 15.86 -4.33 7.27
C ASP A 79 15.15 -3.05 6.83
N MET A 80 15.84 -2.12 6.15
CA MET A 80 15.21 -0.93 5.57
C MET A 80 14.10 -1.28 4.58
N ARG A 81 14.33 -2.26 3.70
CA ARG A 81 13.30 -2.66 2.73
C ARG A 81 12.07 -3.24 3.41
N LEU A 82 12.25 -4.06 4.45
CA LEU A 82 11.15 -4.65 5.19
C LEU A 82 10.38 -3.59 5.97
N GLU A 83 11.09 -2.70 6.67
CA GLU A 83 10.49 -1.60 7.41
C GLU A 83 9.72 -0.65 6.48
N MET A 84 10.31 -0.26 5.34
CA MET A 84 9.63 0.58 4.36
C MET A 84 8.41 -0.10 3.77
N LYS A 85 8.48 -1.41 3.49
CA LYS A 85 7.31 -2.18 3.04
C LYS A 85 6.21 -2.19 4.10
N ASN A 86 6.54 -2.46 5.36
CA ASN A 86 5.56 -2.49 6.45
C ASN A 86 4.96 -1.10 6.73
N LEU A 87 5.78 -0.04 6.70
CA LEU A 87 5.31 1.34 6.85
C LEU A 87 4.42 1.74 5.69
N LEU A 88 4.76 1.35 4.46
CA LEU A 88 3.93 1.62 3.28
C LEU A 88 2.63 0.81 3.36
N ASP A 89 2.69 -0.50 3.61
CA ASP A 89 1.50 -1.35 3.71
C ASP A 89 0.58 -0.87 4.84
N SER A 90 1.12 -0.54 6.02
CA SER A 90 0.31 -0.04 7.14
C SER A 90 -0.24 1.36 6.90
N ASN A 91 0.55 2.31 6.37
CA ASN A 91 0.05 3.65 6.07
C ASN A 91 -0.96 3.63 4.92
N LEU A 92 -0.67 2.92 3.83
CA LEU A 92 -1.59 2.78 2.72
C LEU A 92 -2.88 2.12 3.20
N HIS A 93 -2.80 1.03 3.97
CA HIS A 93 -4.00 0.38 4.47
C HIS A 93 -4.81 1.29 5.39
N THR A 94 -4.15 1.98 6.34
CA THR A 94 -4.84 2.85 7.31
C THR A 94 -5.44 4.10 6.65
N GLN A 95 -4.78 4.69 5.65
CA GLN A 95 -5.24 5.92 5.00
C GLN A 95 -6.17 5.65 3.81
N ILE A 96 -5.91 4.62 2.99
CA ILE A 96 -6.69 4.35 1.77
C ILE A 96 -7.98 3.59 2.08
N MET A 97 -7.97 2.69 3.06
CA MET A 97 -9.16 1.91 3.39
C MET A 97 -10.38 2.80 3.77
N PRO A 98 -10.27 3.81 4.66
CA PRO A 98 -11.40 4.68 4.95
C PRO A 98 -11.84 5.48 3.72
N ILE A 99 -10.91 6.00 2.91
CA ILE A 99 -11.23 6.71 1.66
C ILE A 99 -12.01 5.80 0.69
N LYS A 100 -11.59 4.53 0.57
CA LYS A 100 -12.29 3.55 -0.26
C LYS A 100 -13.73 3.33 0.23
N VAL A 101 -13.90 3.15 1.54
CA VAL A 101 -15.22 2.96 2.16
C VAL A 101 -16.10 4.19 1.94
N GLU A 102 -15.56 5.39 2.16
CA GLU A 102 -16.27 6.65 1.91
C GLU A 102 -16.67 6.77 0.42
N MET A 103 -15.78 6.43 -0.50
CA MET A 103 -16.05 6.51 -1.93
C MET A 103 -17.12 5.50 -2.37
N GLU A 104 -17.14 4.30 -1.80
CA GLU A 104 -18.23 3.32 -2.00
C GLU A 104 -19.56 3.83 -1.42
N SER A 105 -19.52 4.47 -0.24
CA SER A 105 -20.71 5.09 0.37
C SER A 105 -21.24 6.28 -0.45
N LEU A 106 -20.35 7.07 -1.05
CA LEU A 106 -20.72 8.21 -1.88
C LEU A 106 -21.29 7.73 -3.22
N LYS A 107 -20.72 6.66 -3.78
CA LYS A 107 -21.24 6.01 -4.99
C LYS A 107 -22.65 5.43 -4.78
N THR A 108 -22.91 4.83 -3.63
CA THR A 108 -24.25 4.31 -3.30
C THR A 108 -25.25 5.45 -3.12
N GLN A 109 -24.91 6.47 -2.34
CA GLN A 109 -25.74 7.68 -2.21
C GLN A 109 -26.02 8.36 -3.55
N TRP A 110 -25.04 8.44 -4.44
CA TRP A 110 -25.20 8.99 -5.78
C TRP A 110 -26.20 8.16 -6.61
N ASN A 111 -26.07 6.83 -6.58
CA ASN A 111 -27.00 5.95 -7.28
C ASN A 111 -28.43 6.05 -6.72
N ASP A 112 -28.58 6.15 -5.41
CA ASP A 112 -29.89 6.30 -4.77
C ASP A 112 -30.52 7.65 -5.16
N CYS A 113 -29.76 8.74 -5.11
CA CYS A 113 -30.20 10.05 -5.58
C CYS A 113 -30.64 10.00 -7.05
N LYS A 114 -29.83 9.38 -7.91
CA LYS A 114 -30.14 9.21 -9.34
C LYS A 114 -31.44 8.43 -9.56
N ASN A 115 -31.67 7.36 -8.80
CA ASN A 115 -32.88 6.56 -8.90
C ASN A 115 -34.10 7.36 -8.44
N ASN A 116 -34.01 8.05 -7.30
CA ASN A 116 -35.08 8.92 -6.81
C ASN A 116 -35.44 10.03 -7.81
N LEU A 117 -34.43 10.62 -8.47
CA LEU A 117 -34.66 11.63 -9.51
C LEU A 117 -35.41 11.06 -10.71
N ARG A 118 -35.10 9.82 -11.11
CA ARG A 118 -35.78 9.10 -12.18
C ARG A 118 -37.23 8.82 -11.81
N ASP A 119 -37.47 8.36 -10.58
CA ASP A 119 -38.80 8.08 -10.07
C ASP A 119 -39.66 9.36 -9.98
N LEU A 120 -39.04 10.51 -9.68
CA LEU A 120 -39.71 11.82 -9.71
C LEU A 120 -40.16 12.19 -11.13
N GLY A 121 -39.30 11.99 -12.15
CA GLY A 121 -39.67 12.21 -13.55
C GLY A 121 -40.77 11.27 -14.03
N ASP A 122 -40.77 10.01 -13.58
CA ASP A 122 -41.86 9.07 -13.85
C ASP A 122 -43.17 9.52 -13.18
N LEU A 123 -43.10 10.16 -12.01
CA LEU A 123 -44.26 10.75 -11.33
C LEU A 123 -44.80 11.98 -12.07
N GLU A 124 -43.91 12.85 -12.57
CA GLU A 124 -44.27 14.02 -13.38
C GLU A 124 -45.00 13.59 -14.66
N ASN A 125 -44.51 12.57 -15.35
CA ASN A 125 -45.20 12.00 -16.51
C ASN A 125 -46.60 11.46 -16.16
N LYS A 126 -46.75 10.80 -15.00
CA LYS A 126 -48.05 10.34 -14.51
C LYS A 126 -49.00 11.51 -14.21
N ILE A 127 -48.49 12.59 -13.62
CA ILE A 127 -49.26 13.81 -13.37
C ILE A 127 -49.71 14.42 -14.70
N PHE A 128 -48.82 14.55 -15.67
CA PHE A 128 -49.17 15.07 -17.00
C PHE A 128 -50.30 14.26 -17.66
N HIS A 129 -50.22 12.92 -17.63
CA HIS A 129 -51.29 12.07 -18.14
C HIS A 129 -52.61 12.23 -17.36
N LEU A 130 -52.55 12.44 -16.04
CA LEU A 130 -53.73 12.72 -15.24
C LEU A 130 -54.33 14.08 -15.59
N GLU A 131 -53.52 15.11 -15.80
CA GLU A 131 -53.95 16.44 -16.24
C GLU A 131 -54.60 16.41 -17.61
N GLU A 132 -54.04 15.64 -18.56
CA GLU A 132 -54.59 15.46 -19.90
C GLU A 132 -55.97 14.78 -19.83
N ARG A 133 -56.08 13.70 -19.05
CA ARG A 133 -57.37 13.02 -18.80
C ARG A 133 -58.38 13.91 -18.06
N LEU A 134 -57.92 14.76 -17.14
CA LEU A 134 -58.78 15.74 -16.46
C LEU A 134 -59.26 16.82 -17.43
N LYS A 135 -58.41 17.34 -18.32
CA LYS A 135 -58.83 18.24 -19.39
C LYS A 135 -59.88 17.59 -20.26
N GLU A 136 -59.65 16.35 -20.70
CA GLU A 136 -60.64 15.59 -21.47
C GLU A 136 -61.96 15.48 -20.70
N PHE A 137 -61.92 15.12 -19.41
CA PHE A 137 -63.11 15.06 -18.55
C PHE A 137 -63.82 16.42 -18.37
N VAL A 138 -63.08 17.52 -18.32
CA VAL A 138 -63.62 18.88 -18.18
C VAL A 138 -64.21 19.40 -19.50
N TYR A 139 -63.67 18.99 -20.65
CA TYR A 139 -64.13 19.40 -21.98
C TYR A 139 -65.15 18.46 -22.60
N THR A 140 -65.25 17.20 -22.15
CA THR A 140 -66.45 16.40 -22.37
C THR A 140 -67.46 16.81 -21.32
N PRO A 141 -68.61 17.42 -21.67
CA PRO A 141 -69.68 17.53 -20.70
C PRO A 141 -70.08 16.09 -20.36
N SER A 142 -69.60 15.59 -19.22
CA SER A 142 -70.21 14.44 -18.57
C SER A 142 -71.67 14.84 -18.39
N ASN A 143 -72.53 14.29 -19.24
CA ASN A 143 -73.94 14.60 -19.34
C ASN A 143 -74.52 14.69 -17.90
N PRO A 144 -74.80 15.91 -17.36
CA PRO A 144 -75.26 16.02 -15.99
C PRO A 144 -76.71 15.56 -15.84
N THR A 145 -77.33 15.17 -16.96
CA THR A 145 -78.66 14.56 -17.04
C THR A 145 -78.53 13.07 -17.32
N ASN A 146 -77.87 12.34 -16.43
CA ASN A 146 -78.10 10.89 -16.30
C ASN A 146 -79.42 10.64 -15.54
N ILE A 147 -80.46 11.36 -15.95
CA ILE A 147 -81.83 11.06 -15.55
C ILE A 147 -82.32 10.14 -16.65
N ASP A 148 -82.28 8.84 -16.33
CA ASP A 148 -82.71 7.78 -17.22
C ASP A 148 -84.03 8.16 -17.88
N GLU A 149 -84.01 8.38 -19.19
CA GLU A 149 -85.20 8.58 -20.01
C GLU A 149 -86.21 7.43 -19.75
N GLY A 150 -85.70 6.23 -19.45
CA GLY A 150 -86.50 5.07 -19.02
C GLY A 150 -87.26 5.28 -17.71
N ARG A 151 -86.76 6.10 -16.77
CA ARG A 151 -87.45 6.44 -15.53
C ARG A 151 -88.59 7.45 -15.75
N ILE A 152 -88.41 8.40 -16.68
CA ILE A 152 -89.47 9.32 -17.10
C ILE A 152 -90.62 8.54 -17.76
N ILE A 153 -90.28 7.62 -18.67
CA ILE A 153 -91.25 6.82 -19.41
C ILE A 153 -92.03 5.86 -18.49
N SER A 154 -91.37 5.23 -17.51
CA SER A 154 -92.05 4.33 -16.56
C SER A 154 -93.02 5.09 -15.65
N MET A 155 -92.60 6.21 -15.06
CA MET A 155 -93.49 7.02 -14.20
C MET A 155 -94.73 7.51 -14.96
N PHE A 156 -94.59 7.89 -16.23
CA PHE A 156 -95.73 8.31 -17.05
C PHE A 156 -96.68 7.14 -17.37
N LYS A 157 -96.15 5.96 -17.71
CA LYS A 157 -96.97 4.75 -17.90
C LYS A 157 -97.71 4.32 -16.65
N ASP A 158 -97.14 4.58 -15.48
CA ASP A 158 -97.76 4.33 -14.17
C ASP A 158 -98.83 5.39 -13.81
N GLY A 159 -99.16 6.32 -14.71
CA GLY A 159 -100.25 7.28 -14.59
C GLY A 159 -99.87 8.62 -13.94
N TRP A 160 -98.58 8.91 -13.80
CA TRP A 160 -98.13 10.18 -13.21
C TRP A 160 -98.24 11.34 -14.20
N SER A 161 -98.64 12.50 -13.70
CA SER A 161 -98.70 13.72 -14.54
C SER A 161 -97.31 14.25 -14.84
N VAL A 162 -97.16 14.92 -16.00
CA VAL A 162 -95.89 15.56 -16.43
C VAL A 162 -95.34 16.49 -15.36
N ASP A 163 -96.20 17.26 -14.68
CA ASP A 163 -95.80 18.17 -13.60
C ASP A 163 -95.30 17.43 -12.35
N SER A 164 -95.88 16.26 -12.04
CA SER A 164 -95.44 15.41 -10.92
C SER A 164 -94.07 14.79 -11.21
N ILE A 165 -93.85 14.32 -12.43
CA ILE A 165 -92.57 13.73 -12.87
C ILE A 165 -91.47 14.79 -12.87
N ALA A 166 -91.75 15.98 -13.40
CA ALA A 166 -90.80 17.10 -13.42
C ALA A 166 -90.38 17.51 -12.00
N LYS A 167 -91.33 17.55 -11.06
CA LYS A 167 -91.07 17.88 -9.66
C LYS A 167 -90.27 16.79 -8.94
N GLU A 168 -90.58 15.52 -9.18
CA GLU A 168 -89.93 14.38 -8.54
C GLU A 168 -88.49 14.19 -9.03
N LEU A 169 -88.27 14.29 -10.34
CA LEU A 169 -86.95 14.16 -10.95
C LEU A 169 -86.15 15.48 -10.95
N ARG A 170 -86.74 16.57 -10.43
CA ARG A 170 -86.16 17.93 -10.39
C ARG A 170 -85.64 18.41 -11.75
N ILE A 171 -86.38 18.09 -12.81
CA ILE A 171 -86.10 18.51 -14.19
C ILE A 171 -87.13 19.49 -14.68
N GLY A 172 -86.78 20.23 -15.74
CA GLY A 172 -87.71 21.14 -16.38
C GLY A 172 -88.90 20.38 -16.97
N LYS A 173 -90.11 20.94 -16.85
CA LYS A 173 -91.32 20.39 -17.49
C LYS A 173 -91.12 20.13 -18.99
N GLY A 174 -90.41 21.03 -19.67
CA GLY A 174 -90.08 20.90 -21.10
C GLY A 174 -89.20 19.69 -21.42
N GLU A 175 -88.35 19.25 -20.50
CA GLU A 175 -87.48 18.08 -20.68
C GLU A 175 -88.30 16.79 -20.59
N VAL A 176 -89.23 16.70 -19.63
CA VAL A 176 -90.18 15.59 -19.51
C VAL A 176 -91.08 15.48 -20.75
N GLU A 177 -91.64 16.59 -21.22
CA GLU A 177 -92.47 16.61 -22.42
C GLU A 177 -91.68 16.22 -23.67
N PHE A 178 -90.43 16.67 -23.79
CA PHE A 178 -89.56 16.33 -24.90
C PHE A 178 -89.27 14.82 -24.93
N THR A 179 -88.91 14.22 -23.79
CA THR A 179 -88.65 12.78 -23.69
C THR A 179 -89.91 11.95 -24.01
N LEU A 180 -91.09 12.37 -23.52
CA LEU A 180 -92.35 11.66 -23.81
C LEU A 180 -92.77 11.75 -25.27
N LYS A 181 -92.55 12.91 -25.92
CA LYS A 181 -92.78 13.09 -27.36
C LYS A 181 -91.84 12.23 -28.19
N PHE A 182 -90.56 12.17 -27.82
CA PHE A 182 -89.58 11.33 -28.50
C PHE A 182 -89.91 9.83 -28.35
N ALA A 183 -90.51 9.44 -27.21
CA ALA A 183 -90.99 8.09 -26.94
C ALA A 183 -92.37 7.75 -27.56
N ASN A 184 -93.01 8.67 -28.30
CA ASN A 184 -94.37 8.53 -28.87
C ASN A 184 -95.47 8.21 -27.83
N LEU A 185 -95.37 8.75 -26.62
CA LEU A 185 -96.33 8.49 -25.53
C LEU A 185 -97.22 9.70 -25.20
N ASN A 186 -97.04 10.84 -25.89
CA ASN A 186 -97.86 12.04 -25.76
C ASN A 186 -97.86 12.86 -27.07
#